data_AF-A0A9N9QU31-F1
#
_entry.id   AF-A0A9N9QU31-F1
#
_cell.length_a   1.000
_cell.length_b   1.000
_cell.length_c   1.000
_cell.angle_alpha   90.00
_cell.angle_beta   90.00
_cell.angle_gamma   90.00
#
_symmetry.space_group_name_H-M   'P 1'
#
loop_
_entity.id
_entity.type
_entity.pdbx_description
1 polymer ?
#
loop_
_entity_poly.entity_id
_entity_poly.type
_entity_poly.pdbx_seq_one_letter_code
_entity_poly.pdbx_strand_id
1 'polypeptide(L)'
;MATGGEELWRECASWLTRCGLLRPDHKANWETSTIHDLAYTLRDGVLLCNLLNALHPGCIDMKDVNQRPQMAQFLCMRNIKVFLRTCHEVFELRETDLFDPSMLFDLSNFHRVLCTLAKLSQCPKALIKNIKPFSAHRTQSEEDIYKDLQSVGGGAGEVGEYASYCARIHDEEIYHDLCAVKSARLHPPAATHPPAFNTLATSSHSLEKRDYVIRELVDTECNYVDVLSKIIKYFLRPLTPYLKPQDLQVIFFGIKELHEIHSGLLRQLKLATEACVPGSGAPRLADVFLAWRERLLLYGDYCSNLTHAQDTLKTLDARDSTFSKQLAKCQKEHSDGRIQLRDILSVPMQRVLKYHLLLDKLVHETQPNHEEFRGLERAKEAMVDVAQYINEVKRDSEVLTLLAKVQESIIDWEGGAQGAGGAGLAAYGRLLLDGELKVIIYLFN
;
A
#
# COMPACT_ATOMS: atom_id res chain seq x y z
N MET A 1 6.54 -41.69 -14.81
CA MET A 1 5.29 -41.29 -15.49
C MET A 1 4.33 -40.77 -14.44
N ALA A 2 4.35 -39.46 -14.18
CA ALA A 2 3.35 -38.70 -13.42
C ALA A 2 3.82 -37.23 -13.36
N THR A 3 3.49 -36.40 -14.34
CA THR A 3 3.90 -34.97 -14.33
C THR A 3 2.89 -33.99 -14.97
N GLY A 4 1.82 -34.43 -15.64
CA GLY A 4 0.94 -33.50 -16.38
C GLY A 4 0.23 -32.45 -15.52
N GLY A 5 -0.18 -32.81 -14.30
CA GLY A 5 -0.90 -31.90 -13.41
C GLY A 5 -0.04 -30.86 -12.69
N GLU A 6 1.25 -31.08 -12.48
CA GLU A 6 2.12 -30.04 -11.90
C GLU A 6 2.51 -28.97 -12.93
N GLU A 7 2.37 -29.28 -14.22
CA GLU A 7 2.83 -28.43 -15.31
C GLU A 7 1.84 -27.30 -15.60
N LEU A 8 0.52 -27.56 -15.58
CA LEU A 8 -0.49 -26.58 -16.01
C LEU A 8 -0.53 -25.31 -15.13
N TRP A 9 -0.50 -25.45 -13.80
CA TRP A 9 -0.50 -24.28 -12.91
C TRP A 9 0.83 -23.50 -13.01
N ARG A 10 1.96 -24.19 -13.23
CA ARG A 10 3.26 -23.55 -13.47
C ARG A 10 3.30 -22.82 -14.80
N GLU A 11 2.69 -23.39 -15.85
CA GLU A 11 2.52 -22.70 -17.13
C GLU A 11 1.66 -21.44 -16.99
N CYS A 12 0.59 -21.50 -16.18
CA CYS A 12 -0.23 -20.34 -15.85
C CYS A 12 0.60 -19.26 -15.11
N ALA A 13 1.35 -19.61 -14.07
CA ALA A 13 2.23 -18.67 -13.36
C ALA A 13 3.29 -18.03 -14.29
N SER A 14 3.88 -18.85 -15.16
CA SER A 14 4.82 -18.39 -16.18
C SER A 14 4.15 -17.46 -17.20
N TRP A 15 2.92 -17.75 -17.61
CA TRP A 15 2.16 -16.88 -18.50
C TRP A 15 1.82 -15.53 -17.84
N LEU A 16 1.38 -15.52 -16.58
CA LEU A 16 1.13 -14.29 -15.81
C LEU A 16 2.41 -13.45 -15.65
N THR A 17 3.57 -14.10 -15.52
CA THR A 17 4.89 -13.45 -15.52
C THR A 17 5.18 -12.80 -16.87
N ARG A 18 4.92 -13.49 -17.99
CA ARG A 18 5.05 -12.93 -19.35
C ARG A 18 4.08 -11.78 -19.61
N CYS A 19 2.91 -11.79 -18.99
CA CYS A 19 1.95 -10.68 -19.00
C CYS A 19 2.40 -9.48 -18.15
N GLY A 20 3.50 -9.58 -17.40
CA GLY A 20 4.02 -8.52 -16.54
C GLY A 20 3.29 -8.35 -15.21
N LEU A 21 2.48 -9.34 -14.80
CA LEU A 21 1.73 -9.28 -13.55
C LEU A 21 2.44 -9.90 -12.36
N LEU A 22 3.22 -10.95 -12.61
CA LEU A 22 4.08 -11.55 -11.60
C LEU A 22 5.53 -11.18 -11.91
N ARG A 23 6.28 -10.84 -10.87
CA ARG A 23 7.73 -10.67 -11.02
C ARG A 23 8.40 -12.04 -11.21
N PRO A 24 9.54 -12.12 -11.90
CA PRO A 24 10.29 -13.38 -12.04
C PRO A 24 10.65 -14.02 -10.69
N ASP A 25 10.87 -13.22 -9.65
CA ASP A 25 11.20 -13.63 -8.29
C ASP A 25 9.98 -13.86 -7.37
N HIS A 26 8.76 -13.75 -7.90
CA HIS A 26 7.53 -13.97 -7.14
C HIS A 26 7.45 -15.40 -6.58
N LYS A 27 6.90 -15.58 -5.37
CA LYS A 27 6.76 -16.89 -4.70
C LYS A 27 6.15 -17.95 -5.62
N ALA A 28 5.09 -17.62 -6.35
CA ALA A 28 4.45 -18.56 -7.29
C ALA A 28 5.38 -19.12 -8.39
N ASN A 29 6.54 -18.51 -8.64
CA ASN A 29 7.53 -18.95 -9.62
C ASN A 29 8.70 -19.75 -9.02
N TRP A 30 8.79 -19.91 -7.69
CA TRP A 30 9.88 -20.68 -7.09
C TRP A 30 9.74 -22.18 -7.38
N GLU A 31 10.87 -22.89 -7.43
CA GLU A 31 10.90 -24.33 -7.68
C GLU A 31 10.15 -25.11 -6.60
N THR A 32 10.27 -24.66 -5.35
CA THR A 32 9.61 -25.25 -4.17
C THR A 32 8.13 -24.91 -4.03
N SER A 33 7.57 -24.09 -4.93
CA SER A 33 6.20 -23.63 -4.80
C SER A 33 5.18 -24.70 -5.15
N THR A 34 4.05 -24.59 -4.48
CA THR A 34 2.90 -25.46 -4.64
C THR A 34 1.79 -24.74 -5.38
N ILE A 35 0.79 -25.50 -5.80
CA ILE A 35 -0.41 -24.94 -6.40
C ILE A 35 -1.12 -23.92 -5.50
N HIS A 36 -1.08 -24.10 -4.19
CA HIS A 36 -1.70 -23.17 -3.24
C HIS A 36 -1.12 -21.77 -3.37
N ASP A 37 0.18 -21.64 -3.65
CA ASP A 37 0.83 -20.34 -3.81
C ASP A 37 0.24 -19.54 -4.97
N LEU A 38 0.00 -20.18 -6.11
CA LEU A 38 -0.69 -19.55 -7.23
C LEU A 38 -2.17 -19.31 -6.91
N ALA A 39 -2.85 -20.28 -6.31
CA ALA A 39 -4.27 -20.20 -6.02
C ALA A 39 -4.60 -19.04 -5.06
N TYR A 40 -3.83 -18.88 -3.98
CA TYR A 40 -3.94 -17.75 -3.05
C TYR A 40 -3.59 -16.41 -3.71
N THR A 41 -2.64 -16.39 -4.65
CA THR A 41 -2.29 -15.19 -5.41
C THR A 41 -3.44 -14.70 -6.28
N LEU A 42 -4.28 -15.60 -6.79
CA LEU A 42 -5.43 -15.26 -7.64
C LEU A 42 -6.74 -15.07 -6.86
N ARG A 43 -6.80 -15.54 -5.61
CA ARG A 43 -8.02 -15.77 -4.83
C ARG A 43 -8.89 -14.53 -4.62
N ASP A 44 -8.30 -13.35 -4.56
CA ASP A 44 -9.02 -12.10 -4.31
C ASP A 44 -9.57 -11.41 -5.56
N GLY A 45 -9.27 -11.98 -6.74
CA GLY A 45 -9.67 -11.47 -8.04
C GLY A 45 -8.97 -10.18 -8.49
N VAL A 46 -8.10 -9.56 -7.68
CA VAL A 46 -7.43 -8.29 -8.04
C VAL A 46 -6.46 -8.51 -9.19
N LEU A 47 -5.61 -9.53 -9.09
CA LEU A 47 -4.64 -9.87 -10.14
C LEU A 47 -5.33 -10.27 -11.44
N LEU A 48 -6.49 -10.93 -11.34
CA LEU A 48 -7.31 -11.30 -12.49
C LEU A 48 -7.91 -10.09 -13.21
N CYS A 49 -8.40 -9.08 -12.48
CA CYS A 49 -8.86 -7.84 -13.09
C CYS A 49 -7.71 -7.05 -13.75
N ASN A 50 -6.55 -7.01 -13.09
CA ASN A 50 -5.34 -6.39 -13.65
C ASN A 50 -4.89 -7.10 -14.94
N LEU A 51 -5.05 -8.42 -15.03
CA LEU A 51 -4.76 -9.21 -16.24
C LEU A 51 -5.56 -8.75 -17.43
N LEU A 52 -6.87 -8.56 -17.27
CA LEU A 52 -7.71 -8.13 -18.37
C LEU A 52 -7.30 -6.74 -18.87
N ASN A 53 -6.96 -5.82 -17.97
CA ASN A 53 -6.46 -4.50 -18.37
C ASN A 53 -5.06 -4.53 -18.99
N ALA A 54 -4.19 -5.47 -18.59
CA ALA A 54 -2.89 -5.67 -19.24
C ALA A 54 -3.04 -6.19 -20.67
N LEU A 55 -3.99 -7.12 -20.90
CA LEU A 55 -4.28 -7.68 -22.21
C LEU A 55 -5.01 -6.66 -23.11
N HIS A 56 -6.01 -5.98 -22.57
CA HIS A 56 -6.82 -4.97 -23.26
C HIS A 56 -7.03 -3.74 -22.36
N PRO A 57 -6.23 -2.67 -22.54
CA PRO A 57 -6.31 -1.48 -21.69
C PRO A 57 -7.71 -0.87 -21.65
N GLY A 58 -8.18 -0.53 -20.45
CA GLY A 58 -9.46 0.14 -20.22
C GLY A 58 -10.69 -0.76 -20.33
N CYS A 59 -10.54 -2.09 -20.36
CA CYS A 59 -11.69 -3.01 -20.34
C CYS A 59 -12.37 -3.12 -18.97
N ILE A 60 -11.66 -2.76 -17.89
CA ILE A 60 -12.21 -2.66 -16.54
C ILE A 60 -11.85 -1.28 -15.99
N ASP A 61 -12.85 -0.55 -15.48
CA ASP A 61 -12.56 0.58 -14.61
C ASP A 61 -12.08 0.04 -13.26
N MET A 62 -10.80 0.26 -12.93
CA MET A 62 -10.20 -0.26 -11.69
C MET A 62 -10.85 0.33 -10.42
N LYS A 63 -11.73 1.32 -10.53
CA LYS A 63 -12.60 1.79 -9.44
C LYS A 63 -13.65 0.75 -9.02
N ASP A 64 -14.10 -0.09 -9.96
CA ASP A 64 -15.09 -1.14 -9.67
C ASP A 64 -14.46 -2.33 -8.93
N VAL A 65 -13.13 -2.42 -8.97
CA VAL A 65 -12.33 -3.49 -8.36
C VAL A 65 -11.79 -3.02 -7.01
N ASN A 66 -12.10 -3.74 -5.94
CA ASN A 66 -11.50 -3.49 -4.64
C ASN A 66 -10.04 -3.95 -4.67
N GLN A 67 -9.10 -3.01 -4.64
CA GLN A 67 -7.65 -3.31 -4.65
C GLN A 67 -7.15 -3.98 -3.36
N ARG A 68 -7.91 -3.85 -2.26
CA ARG A 68 -7.56 -4.38 -0.94
C ARG A 68 -8.78 -5.04 -0.30
N PRO A 69 -9.21 -6.19 -0.81
CA PRO A 69 -10.41 -6.84 -0.31
C PRO A 69 -10.18 -7.53 1.04
N GLN A 70 -8.94 -7.60 1.56
CA GLN A 70 -8.60 -8.17 2.88
C GLN A 70 -9.15 -9.59 3.11
N MET A 71 -9.29 -10.38 2.04
CA MET A 71 -9.96 -11.70 2.04
C MET A 71 -11.44 -11.69 2.48
N ALA A 72 -12.09 -10.52 2.60
CA ALA A 72 -13.53 -10.44 2.82
C ALA A 72 -14.27 -11.07 1.64
N GLN A 73 -15.15 -12.04 1.93
CA GLN A 73 -15.75 -12.90 0.91
C GLN A 73 -16.53 -12.06 -0.11
N PHE A 74 -17.38 -11.16 0.37
CA PHE A 74 -18.15 -10.26 -0.47
C PHE A 74 -17.28 -9.46 -1.46
N LEU A 75 -16.16 -8.89 -1.01
CA LEU A 75 -15.29 -8.06 -1.87
C LEU A 75 -14.51 -8.89 -2.88
N CYS A 76 -13.99 -10.04 -2.46
CA CYS A 76 -13.29 -10.97 -3.35
C CYS A 76 -14.24 -11.52 -4.41
N MET A 77 -15.43 -11.96 -4.00
CA MET A 77 -16.47 -12.42 -4.94
C MET A 77 -16.89 -11.32 -5.91
N ARG A 78 -16.99 -10.06 -5.48
CA ARG A 78 -17.29 -8.94 -6.37
C ARG A 78 -16.20 -8.77 -7.43
N ASN A 79 -14.92 -8.79 -7.04
CA ASN A 79 -13.80 -8.70 -7.98
C ASN A 79 -13.81 -9.85 -8.99
N ILE A 80 -13.99 -11.09 -8.52
CA ILE A 80 -14.05 -12.28 -9.39
C ILE A 80 -15.23 -12.19 -10.36
N LYS A 81 -16.40 -11.72 -9.91
CA LYS A 81 -17.57 -11.50 -10.78
C LYS A 81 -17.29 -10.44 -11.85
N VAL A 82 -16.60 -9.35 -11.51
CA VAL A 82 -16.16 -8.34 -12.49
C VAL A 82 -15.26 -8.97 -13.54
N PHE A 83 -14.25 -9.74 -13.13
CA PHE A 83 -13.37 -10.46 -14.05
C PHE A 83 -14.14 -11.39 -15.01
N LEU A 84 -15.03 -12.23 -14.49
CA LEU A 84 -15.79 -13.20 -15.29
C LEU A 84 -16.73 -12.51 -16.28
N ARG A 85 -17.44 -11.46 -15.84
CA ARG A 85 -18.29 -10.65 -16.70
C ARG A 85 -17.50 -10.03 -17.84
N THR A 86 -16.34 -9.43 -17.55
CA THR A 86 -15.49 -8.83 -18.59
C THR A 86 -14.90 -9.89 -19.54
N CYS A 87 -14.56 -11.09 -19.04
CA CYS A 87 -14.16 -12.21 -19.90
C CYS A 87 -15.24 -12.57 -20.93
N HIS A 88 -16.50 -12.56 -20.51
CA HIS A 88 -17.64 -12.84 -21.40
C HIS A 88 -17.90 -11.67 -22.37
N GLU A 89 -18.08 -10.46 -21.84
CA GLU A 89 -18.55 -9.30 -22.61
C GLU A 89 -17.48 -8.69 -23.53
N VAL A 90 -16.22 -8.65 -23.08
CA VAL A 90 -15.14 -7.97 -23.81
C VAL A 90 -14.21 -8.95 -24.50
N PHE A 91 -13.92 -10.10 -23.88
CA PHE A 91 -13.02 -11.10 -24.44
C PHE A 91 -13.75 -12.23 -25.18
N GLU A 92 -15.09 -12.19 -25.22
CA GLU A 92 -15.95 -13.10 -25.98
C GLU A 92 -15.76 -14.58 -25.61
N LEU A 93 -15.41 -14.86 -24.34
CA LEU A 93 -15.38 -16.23 -23.84
C LEU A 93 -16.82 -16.75 -23.68
N ARG A 94 -17.06 -18.01 -24.06
CA ARG A 94 -18.36 -18.66 -23.86
C ARG A 94 -18.59 -18.90 -22.38
N GLU A 95 -19.84 -18.82 -21.92
CA GLU A 95 -20.20 -19.13 -20.53
C GLU A 95 -19.75 -20.53 -20.11
N THR A 96 -19.80 -21.49 -21.03
CA THR A 96 -19.32 -22.87 -20.82
C THR A 96 -17.81 -23.01 -20.71
N ASP A 97 -17.03 -21.95 -20.89
CA ASP A 97 -15.58 -21.90 -20.68
C ASP A 97 -15.23 -21.15 -19.36
N LEU A 98 -16.20 -20.53 -18.69
CA LEU A 98 -16.01 -19.81 -17.43
C LEU A 98 -16.13 -20.74 -16.21
N PHE A 99 -15.58 -20.27 -15.08
CA PHE A 99 -15.75 -20.88 -13.75
C PHE A 99 -16.77 -20.09 -12.93
N ASP A 100 -17.36 -20.73 -11.91
CA ASP A 100 -18.21 -20.04 -10.94
C ASP A 100 -17.33 -19.32 -9.89
N PRO A 101 -17.65 -18.08 -9.45
CA PRO A 101 -16.83 -17.35 -8.48
C PRO A 101 -16.38 -18.15 -7.24
N SER A 102 -17.25 -19.02 -6.71
CA SER A 102 -16.95 -19.89 -5.56
C SER A 102 -15.82 -20.89 -5.84
N MET A 103 -15.63 -21.31 -7.10
CA MET A 103 -14.58 -22.26 -7.50
C MET A 103 -13.17 -21.72 -7.26
N LEU A 104 -12.99 -20.41 -7.37
CA LEU A 104 -11.73 -19.73 -7.06
C LEU A 104 -11.68 -19.27 -5.60
N PHE A 105 -12.77 -18.71 -5.07
CA PHE A 105 -12.74 -18.17 -3.72
C PHE A 105 -12.65 -19.28 -2.65
N ASP A 106 -13.43 -20.35 -2.79
CA ASP A 106 -13.43 -21.49 -1.87
C ASP A 106 -12.41 -22.57 -2.26
N LEU A 107 -11.70 -22.36 -3.37
CA LEU A 107 -10.75 -23.30 -3.97
C LEU A 107 -11.34 -24.70 -4.21
N SER A 108 -12.65 -24.76 -4.45
CA SER A 108 -13.39 -26.01 -4.65
C SER A 108 -13.10 -26.65 -6.01
N ASN A 109 -12.74 -25.86 -7.03
CA ASN A 109 -12.34 -26.36 -8.35
C ASN A 109 -11.37 -25.42 -9.06
N PHE A 110 -10.11 -25.45 -8.65
CA PHE A 110 -9.09 -24.58 -9.22
C PHE A 110 -8.68 -24.98 -10.66
N HIS A 111 -8.87 -26.24 -11.05
CA HIS A 111 -8.64 -26.67 -12.44
C HIS A 111 -9.49 -25.89 -13.43
N ARG A 112 -10.75 -25.66 -13.07
CA ARG A 112 -11.68 -24.91 -13.91
C ARG A 112 -11.21 -23.46 -14.11
N VAL A 113 -10.62 -22.87 -13.08
CA VAL A 113 -10.00 -21.53 -13.15
C VAL A 113 -8.83 -21.54 -14.16
N LEU A 114 -7.93 -22.53 -14.05
CA LEU A 114 -6.80 -22.68 -14.97
C LEU A 114 -7.26 -22.88 -16.43
N CYS A 115 -8.33 -23.66 -16.65
CA CYS A 115 -8.92 -23.84 -17.97
C CYS A 115 -9.47 -22.53 -18.56
N THR A 116 -10.17 -21.73 -17.76
CA THR A 116 -10.66 -20.41 -18.19
C THR A 116 -9.50 -19.48 -18.55
N LEU A 117 -8.41 -19.47 -17.76
CA LEU A 117 -7.21 -18.68 -18.04
C LEU A 117 -6.47 -19.17 -19.29
N ALA A 118 -6.41 -20.48 -19.54
CA ALA A 118 -5.84 -21.02 -20.76
C ALA A 118 -6.64 -20.56 -21.99
N LYS A 119 -7.98 -20.57 -21.92
CA LYS A 119 -8.86 -20.04 -22.98
C LYS A 119 -8.67 -18.55 -23.19
N LEU A 120 -8.58 -17.79 -22.10
CA LEU A 120 -8.29 -16.36 -22.16
C LEU A 120 -6.94 -16.08 -22.83
N SER A 121 -5.90 -16.87 -22.53
CA SER A 121 -4.57 -16.70 -23.14
C SER A 121 -4.57 -16.89 -24.67
N GLN A 122 -5.51 -17.69 -25.17
CA GLN A 122 -5.64 -18.03 -26.59
C GLN A 122 -6.62 -17.14 -27.34
N CYS A 123 -7.32 -16.22 -26.66
CA CYS A 123 -8.29 -15.37 -27.32
C CYS A 123 -7.60 -14.36 -28.27
N PRO A 124 -8.26 -13.91 -29.34
CA PRO A 124 -7.66 -12.99 -30.32
C PRO A 124 -7.10 -11.72 -29.67
N LYS A 125 -7.81 -11.14 -28.69
CA LYS A 125 -7.39 -9.93 -27.98
C LYS A 125 -6.10 -10.13 -27.17
N ALA A 126 -5.91 -11.30 -26.57
CA ALA A 126 -4.68 -11.62 -25.84
C ALA A 126 -3.49 -11.87 -26.78
N LEU A 127 -3.73 -12.51 -27.93
CA LEU A 127 -2.69 -12.83 -28.92
C LEU A 127 -2.10 -11.59 -29.60
N ILE A 128 -2.84 -10.47 -29.67
CA ILE A 128 -2.34 -9.19 -30.23
C ILE A 128 -1.06 -8.71 -29.51
N LYS A 129 -0.90 -9.03 -28.22
CA LYS A 129 0.29 -8.65 -27.44
C LYS A 129 1.52 -9.53 -27.72
N ASN A 130 1.41 -10.52 -28.61
CA ASN A 130 2.45 -11.49 -28.95
C ASN A 130 3.04 -12.23 -27.73
N ILE A 131 2.21 -12.44 -26.70
CA ILE A 131 2.56 -13.20 -25.51
C ILE A 131 2.24 -14.66 -25.78
N LYS A 132 3.23 -15.57 -25.62
CA LYS A 132 3.04 -17.01 -25.84
C LYS A 132 1.93 -17.54 -24.91
N PRO A 133 0.81 -18.07 -25.46
CA PRO A 133 -0.29 -18.64 -24.68
C PRO A 133 0.14 -19.95 -24.01
N PHE A 134 -0.70 -20.46 -23.13
CA PHE A 134 -0.57 -21.79 -22.55
C PHE A 134 -1.84 -22.61 -22.81
N SER A 135 -1.79 -23.92 -22.64
CA SER A 135 -2.90 -24.81 -22.99
C SER A 135 -3.22 -25.82 -21.90
N ALA A 136 -4.49 -25.87 -21.51
CA ALA A 136 -5.00 -26.96 -20.69
C ALA A 136 -5.37 -28.16 -21.59
N HIS A 137 -4.68 -29.29 -21.43
CA HIS A 137 -5.07 -30.55 -22.06
C HIS A 137 -6.06 -31.28 -21.15
N ARG A 138 -7.16 -31.80 -21.71
CA ARG A 138 -8.16 -32.55 -20.94
C ARG A 138 -7.65 -33.97 -20.68
N THR A 139 -6.89 -34.19 -19.61
CA THR A 139 -6.71 -35.54 -19.07
C THR A 139 -7.50 -35.65 -17.76
N GLN A 140 -8.29 -36.72 -17.63
CA GLN A 140 -9.17 -36.94 -16.47
C GLN A 140 -8.38 -37.08 -15.15
N SER A 141 -7.09 -37.45 -15.21
CA SER A 141 -6.23 -37.53 -14.03
C SER A 141 -5.75 -36.17 -13.51
N GLU A 142 -5.82 -35.10 -14.33
CA GLU A 142 -5.44 -33.77 -13.88
C GLU A 142 -6.53 -33.14 -13.02
N GLU A 143 -7.81 -33.28 -13.39
CA GLU A 143 -8.95 -32.72 -12.63
C GLU A 143 -8.96 -33.14 -11.15
N ASP A 144 -8.51 -34.35 -10.82
CA ASP A 144 -8.48 -34.87 -9.44
C ASP A 144 -7.34 -34.26 -8.58
N ILE A 145 -6.26 -33.75 -9.19
CA ILE A 145 -5.15 -33.06 -8.49
C ILE A 145 -5.60 -31.69 -7.96
N TYR A 146 -6.62 -31.11 -8.61
CA TYR A 146 -7.10 -29.76 -8.38
C TYR A 146 -8.45 -29.70 -7.64
N LYS A 147 -9.04 -30.85 -7.32
CA LYS A 147 -10.27 -30.95 -6.55
C LYS A 147 -9.98 -30.67 -5.09
N ASP A 148 -10.69 -29.68 -4.56
CA ASP A 148 -10.83 -29.42 -3.13
C ASP A 148 -9.49 -29.15 -2.39
N LEU A 149 -8.87 -28.01 -2.71
CA LEU A 149 -7.66 -27.51 -2.04
C LEU A 149 -7.94 -26.98 -0.60
N GLN A 150 -9.06 -27.36 0.02
CA GLN A 150 -9.51 -26.85 1.32
C GLN A 150 -8.68 -27.37 2.51
N SER A 151 -7.86 -28.42 2.34
CA SER A 151 -7.26 -29.17 3.47
C SER A 151 -6.02 -28.54 4.14
N VAL A 152 -5.52 -27.38 3.69
CA VAL A 152 -4.36 -26.70 4.33
C VAL A 152 -4.60 -25.19 4.49
N GLY A 153 -5.73 -24.82 5.08
CA GLY A 153 -6.12 -23.42 5.32
C GLY A 153 -5.84 -22.92 6.74
N GLY A 154 -4.62 -23.13 7.27
CA GLY A 154 -4.24 -22.74 8.64
C GLY A 154 -3.22 -21.60 8.76
N GLY A 155 -2.96 -20.85 7.68
CA GLY A 155 -1.93 -19.80 7.65
C GLY A 155 -2.49 -18.45 7.20
N ALA A 156 -3.36 -17.84 8.01
CA ALA A 156 -3.88 -16.48 7.78
C ALA A 156 -2.88 -15.37 8.18
N GLY A 157 -1.58 -15.63 8.10
CA GLY A 157 -0.53 -14.65 8.37
C GLY A 157 0.22 -14.31 7.08
N GLU A 158 0.42 -13.01 6.84
CA GLU A 158 1.43 -12.44 5.92
C GLU A 158 1.09 -12.22 4.43
N VAL A 159 0.02 -12.76 3.84
CA VAL A 159 -0.24 -12.53 2.39
C VAL A 159 -0.77 -11.11 2.07
N GLY A 160 -1.34 -10.41 3.06
CA GLY A 160 -1.87 -9.05 2.90
C GLY A 160 -0.81 -7.96 2.67
N GLU A 161 0.47 -8.26 2.90
CA GLU A 161 1.55 -7.28 2.79
C GLU A 161 2.05 -7.07 1.36
N TYR A 162 1.91 -8.08 0.48
CA TYR A 162 2.46 -8.04 -0.88
C TYR A 162 1.59 -7.22 -1.85
N ALA A 163 0.26 -7.27 -1.71
CA ALA A 163 -0.67 -6.42 -2.47
C ALA A 163 -0.53 -4.93 -2.11
N SER A 164 -0.05 -4.64 -0.90
CA SER A 164 0.30 -3.29 -0.46
C SER A 164 1.55 -2.74 -1.18
N TYR A 165 2.42 -3.61 -1.70
CA TYR A 165 3.69 -3.23 -2.29
C TYR A 165 3.56 -2.63 -3.70
N CYS A 166 2.64 -3.11 -4.55
CA CYS A 166 2.52 -2.65 -5.94
C CYS A 166 1.99 -1.21 -6.08
N ALA A 167 1.15 -0.73 -5.16
CA ALA A 167 0.69 0.66 -5.15
C ALA A 167 1.69 1.64 -4.50
N ARG A 168 2.73 1.13 -3.81
CA ARG A 168 3.74 1.93 -3.10
C ARG A 168 4.94 2.33 -3.96
N ILE A 169 5.16 1.72 -5.13
CA ILE A 169 6.40 1.92 -5.90
C ILE A 169 6.49 3.35 -6.46
N HIS A 170 5.43 3.88 -7.06
CA HIS A 170 5.46 5.22 -7.65
C HIS A 170 5.48 6.34 -6.58
N ASP A 171 4.80 6.13 -5.45
CA ASP A 171 4.78 7.11 -4.37
C ASP A 171 6.14 7.17 -3.64
N GLU A 172 6.83 6.04 -3.40
CA GLU A 172 8.16 6.01 -2.76
C GLU A 172 9.23 6.74 -3.59
N GLU A 173 9.16 6.64 -4.93
CA GLU A 173 10.06 7.38 -5.83
C GLU A 173 9.90 8.90 -5.68
N ILE A 174 8.65 9.40 -5.58
CA ILE A 174 8.36 10.84 -5.41
C ILE A 174 8.88 11.35 -4.06
N TYR A 175 8.71 10.58 -2.98
CA TYR A 175 9.30 10.93 -1.69
C TYR A 175 10.82 11.04 -1.78
N HIS A 176 11.47 10.07 -2.41
CA HIS A 176 12.91 10.05 -2.54
C HIS A 176 13.41 11.26 -3.35
N ASP A 177 12.76 11.57 -4.47
CA ASP A 177 13.12 12.70 -5.32
C ASP A 177 12.95 14.07 -4.63
N LEU A 178 11.94 14.21 -3.78
CA LEU A 178 11.61 15.46 -3.12
C LEU A 178 12.34 15.65 -1.78
N CYS A 179 12.51 14.59 -1.01
CA CYS A 179 12.96 14.67 0.38
C CYS A 179 14.36 14.10 0.61
N ALA A 180 14.81 13.09 -0.15
CA ALA A 180 16.06 12.41 0.14
C ALA A 180 17.29 13.27 -0.22
N VAL A 181 18.35 13.15 0.59
CA VAL A 181 19.63 13.78 0.31
C VAL A 181 20.34 12.96 -0.77
N LYS A 182 20.60 13.57 -1.95
CA LYS A 182 21.42 12.95 -2.99
C LYS A 182 22.81 12.71 -2.41
N SER A 183 23.13 11.45 -2.12
CA SER A 183 24.49 11.06 -1.75
C SER A 183 25.41 11.44 -2.90
N ALA A 184 26.24 12.46 -2.70
CA ALA A 184 27.43 12.62 -3.52
C ALA A 184 28.20 11.30 -3.40
N ARG A 185 28.32 10.55 -4.50
CA ARG A 185 29.09 9.31 -4.55
C ARG A 185 30.52 9.62 -4.11
N LEU A 186 30.84 9.36 -2.85
CA LEU A 186 32.21 9.22 -2.41
C LEU A 186 32.72 7.92 -3.04
N HIS A 187 33.36 8.03 -4.20
CA HIS A 187 34.25 6.98 -4.69
C HIS A 187 35.30 6.73 -3.59
N PRO A 188 35.45 5.51 -3.06
CA PRO A 188 36.59 5.21 -2.21
C PRO A 188 37.84 5.27 -3.11
N PRO A 189 38.89 6.03 -2.77
CA PRO A 189 40.18 5.87 -3.44
C PRO A 189 40.70 4.45 -3.15
N ALA A 190 41.21 3.82 -4.20
CA ALA A 190 41.72 2.45 -4.17
C ALA A 190 42.73 2.23 -3.02
N ALA A 191 42.51 1.14 -2.28
CA ALA A 191 43.35 0.72 -1.18
C ALA A 191 44.79 0.45 -1.62
N THR A 192 45.76 1.07 -0.94
CA THR A 192 47.16 0.65 -0.97
C THR A 192 47.73 0.64 0.45
N HIS A 193 48.05 -0.58 0.91
CA HIS A 193 48.83 -0.99 2.08
C HIS A 193 48.19 -0.97 3.50
N PRO A 194 48.43 -2.04 4.32
CA PRO A 194 48.10 -2.06 5.74
C PRO A 194 49.27 -1.51 6.57
N PRO A 195 48.99 -0.88 7.73
CA PRO A 195 49.63 -1.41 8.93
C PRO A 195 48.71 -1.45 10.17
N ALA A 196 49.09 -2.35 11.06
CA ALA A 196 48.47 -2.63 12.33
C ALA A 196 48.58 -1.44 13.30
N PHE A 197 47.45 -0.81 13.62
CA PHE A 197 47.11 -0.23 14.94
C PHE A 197 45.69 0.33 14.85
N ASN A 198 44.63 -0.40 15.22
CA ASN A 198 43.27 0.18 15.19
C ASN A 198 42.33 -0.45 16.21
N THR A 199 42.40 0.05 17.44
CA THR A 199 41.29 -0.01 18.41
C THR A 199 40.66 1.38 18.61
N LEU A 200 41.24 2.44 18.01
CA LEU A 200 40.76 3.84 18.11
C LEU A 200 40.10 4.36 16.81
N ALA A 201 40.37 3.79 15.63
CA ALA A 201 39.69 4.24 14.40
C ALA A 201 38.29 3.64 14.20
N THR A 202 37.95 2.53 14.87
CA THR A 202 36.57 2.03 14.88
C THR A 202 35.62 3.03 15.53
N SER A 203 36.06 3.68 16.62
CA SER A 203 35.30 4.76 17.26
C SER A 203 35.19 6.01 16.38
N SER A 204 36.27 6.46 15.72
CA SER A 204 36.20 7.65 14.85
C SER A 204 35.29 7.43 13.64
N HIS A 205 35.35 6.25 13.00
CA HIS A 205 34.44 5.92 11.90
C HIS A 205 32.99 5.77 12.33
N SER A 206 32.71 5.27 13.55
CA SER A 206 31.34 5.23 14.08
C SER A 206 30.78 6.63 14.36
N LEU A 207 31.62 7.56 14.80
CA LEU A 207 31.23 8.95 15.04
C LEU A 207 30.91 9.67 13.71
N GLU A 208 31.72 9.47 12.67
CA GLU A 208 31.44 10.02 11.33
C GLU A 208 30.13 9.49 10.74
N LYS A 209 29.80 8.21 10.96
CA LYS A 209 28.52 7.62 10.54
C LYS A 209 27.34 8.15 11.35
N ARG A 210 27.48 8.27 12.67
CA ARG A 210 26.47 8.90 13.54
C ARG A 210 26.14 10.32 13.05
N ASP A 211 27.17 11.13 12.82
CA ASP A 211 27.01 12.51 12.34
C ASP A 211 26.35 12.57 10.96
N TYR A 212 26.66 11.61 10.08
CA TYR A 212 25.97 11.47 8.80
C TYR A 212 24.48 11.22 8.98
N VAL A 213 24.08 10.28 9.86
CA VAL A 213 22.66 9.98 10.11
C VAL A 213 21.93 11.18 10.73
N ILE A 214 22.57 11.90 11.65
CA ILE A 214 22.02 13.13 12.25
C ILE A 214 21.80 14.19 11.17
N ARG A 215 22.78 14.39 10.28
CA ARG A 215 22.66 15.33 9.16
C ARG A 215 21.57 14.90 8.17
N GLU A 216 21.50 13.61 7.81
CA GLU A 216 20.43 13.06 6.97
C GLU A 216 19.06 13.35 7.59
N LEU A 217 18.90 13.16 8.90
CA LEU A 217 17.65 13.45 9.60
C LEU A 217 17.23 14.92 9.48
N VAL A 218 18.15 15.85 9.76
CA VAL A 218 17.88 17.31 9.71
C VAL A 218 17.66 17.80 8.28
N ASP A 219 18.48 17.36 7.33
CA ASP A 219 18.38 17.75 5.93
C ASP A 219 17.08 17.24 5.30
N THR A 220 16.73 15.97 5.53
CA THR A 220 15.47 15.41 5.03
C THR A 220 14.24 16.07 5.69
N GLU A 221 14.35 16.51 6.95
CA GLU A 221 13.28 17.28 7.60
C GLU A 221 13.14 18.68 7.01
N CYS A 222 14.27 19.34 6.72
CA CYS A 222 14.29 20.64 6.05
C CYS A 222 13.63 20.56 4.67
N ASN A 223 13.96 19.53 3.88
CA ASN A 223 13.34 19.29 2.58
C ASN A 223 11.83 19.03 2.73
N TYR A 224 11.42 18.24 3.72
CA TYR A 224 10.02 17.94 3.94
C TYR A 224 9.19 19.19 4.34
N VAL A 225 9.71 20.05 5.20
CA VAL A 225 9.08 21.34 5.53
C VAL A 225 8.95 22.25 4.30
N ASP A 226 9.95 22.24 3.42
CA ASP A 226 9.89 22.95 2.14
C ASP A 226 8.84 22.36 1.19
N VAL A 227 8.68 21.03 1.16
CA VAL A 227 7.58 20.37 0.42
C VAL A 227 6.22 20.84 0.93
N LEU A 228 5.97 20.81 2.24
CA LEU A 228 4.73 21.31 2.83
C LEU A 228 4.50 22.81 2.52
N SER A 229 5.57 23.62 2.59
CA SER A 229 5.54 25.03 2.20
C SER A 229 5.12 25.21 0.74
N LYS A 230 5.65 24.38 -0.16
CA LYS A 230 5.32 24.38 -1.58
C LYS A 230 3.88 23.94 -1.83
N ILE A 231 3.36 22.94 -1.12
CA ILE A 231 1.93 22.57 -1.18
C ILE A 231 1.06 23.80 -0.85
N ILE A 232 1.39 24.51 0.23
CA ILE A 232 0.63 25.70 0.64
C ILE A 232 0.73 26.82 -0.39
N LYS A 233 1.95 27.10 -0.88
CA LYS A 233 2.25 28.23 -1.77
C LYS A 233 1.69 28.04 -3.18
N TYR A 234 1.93 26.89 -3.79
CA TYR A 234 1.65 26.64 -5.20
C TYR A 234 0.28 25.98 -5.44
N PHE A 235 -0.32 25.35 -4.43
CA PHE A 235 -1.59 24.64 -4.61
C PHE A 235 -2.70 25.18 -3.69
N LEU A 236 -2.50 25.16 -2.37
CA LEU A 236 -3.57 25.55 -1.44
C LEU A 236 -4.03 26.99 -1.70
N ARG A 237 -3.12 27.97 -1.67
CA ARG A 237 -3.48 29.39 -1.89
C ARG A 237 -4.06 29.63 -3.29
N PRO A 238 -3.46 29.16 -4.40
CA PRO A 238 -3.99 29.43 -5.74
C PRO A 238 -5.27 28.68 -6.10
N LEU A 239 -5.54 27.53 -5.45
CA LEU A 239 -6.77 26.75 -5.69
C LEU A 239 -7.92 27.14 -4.76
N THR A 240 -7.65 27.82 -3.64
CA THR A 240 -8.68 28.28 -2.69
C THR A 240 -9.85 29.03 -3.36
N PRO A 241 -9.64 29.96 -4.32
CA PRO A 241 -10.74 30.67 -4.99
C PRO A 241 -11.60 29.79 -5.91
N TYR A 242 -11.11 28.60 -6.28
CA TYR A 242 -11.74 27.68 -7.23
C TYR A 242 -12.38 26.47 -6.56
N LEU A 243 -12.27 26.37 -5.23
CA LEU A 243 -12.78 25.25 -4.45
C LEU A 243 -13.89 25.74 -3.53
N LYS A 244 -14.92 24.90 -3.35
CA LYS A 244 -15.88 25.12 -2.27
C LYS A 244 -15.18 24.91 -0.92
N PRO A 245 -15.63 25.54 0.17
CA PRO A 245 -15.02 25.37 1.48
C PRO A 245 -14.92 23.91 1.93
N GLN A 246 -15.93 23.09 1.59
CA GLN A 246 -15.96 21.65 1.90
C GLN A 246 -14.88 20.88 1.14
N ASP A 247 -14.78 21.07 -0.18
CA ASP A 247 -13.77 20.43 -1.01
C ASP A 247 -12.35 20.86 -0.60
N LEU A 248 -12.17 22.14 -0.24
CA LEU A 248 -10.91 22.66 0.26
C LEU A 248 -10.48 21.98 1.56
N GLN A 249 -11.40 21.81 2.51
CA GLN A 249 -11.16 21.13 3.78
C GLN A 249 -10.81 19.66 3.58
N VAL A 250 -11.44 18.99 2.61
CA VAL A 250 -11.14 17.59 2.28
C VAL A 250 -9.78 17.46 1.60
N ILE A 251 -9.51 18.24 0.55
CA ILE A 251 -8.29 18.09 -0.27
C ILE A 251 -7.03 18.48 0.52
N PHE A 252 -7.09 19.55 1.32
CA PHE A 252 -5.94 20.08 2.04
C PHE A 252 -6.02 19.87 3.56
N PHE A 253 -6.82 18.88 4.00
CA PHE A 253 -6.97 18.54 5.42
C PHE A 253 -5.61 18.43 6.11
N GLY A 254 -5.43 19.11 7.24
CA GLY A 254 -4.23 19.00 8.07
C GLY A 254 -2.93 19.56 7.48
N ILE A 255 -2.89 20.04 6.23
CA ILE A 255 -1.63 20.46 5.58
C ILE A 255 -0.97 21.65 6.30
N LYS A 256 -1.77 22.62 6.75
CA LYS A 256 -1.24 23.80 7.46
C LYS A 256 -0.73 23.43 8.85
N GLU A 257 -1.50 22.60 9.55
CA GLU A 257 -1.19 22.07 10.86
C GLU A 257 0.07 21.20 10.82
N LEU A 258 0.20 20.33 9.82
CA LEU A 258 1.42 19.55 9.56
C LEU A 258 2.60 20.47 9.28
N HIS A 259 2.44 21.50 8.46
CA HIS A 259 3.50 22.47 8.21
C HIS A 259 3.97 23.16 9.49
N GLU A 260 3.04 23.58 10.36
CA GLU A 260 3.37 24.17 11.66
C GLU A 260 4.08 23.18 12.60
N ILE A 261 3.59 21.95 12.67
CA ILE A 261 4.19 20.88 13.47
C ILE A 261 5.63 20.63 13.02
N HIS A 262 5.85 20.41 11.73
CA HIS A 262 7.17 20.06 11.21
C HIS A 262 8.14 21.25 11.17
N SER A 263 7.65 22.48 10.96
CA SER A 263 8.48 23.68 11.13
C SER A 263 8.99 23.80 12.57
N GLY A 264 8.15 23.49 13.54
CA GLY A 264 8.52 23.47 14.95
C GLY A 264 9.49 22.35 15.30
N LEU A 265 9.23 21.13 14.79
CA LEU A 265 10.11 19.97 14.93
C LEU A 265 11.50 20.25 14.36
N LEU A 266 11.59 20.74 13.11
CA LEU A 266 12.84 21.12 12.46
C LEU A 266 13.63 22.14 13.28
N ARG A 267 12.97 23.16 13.83
CA ARG A 267 13.62 24.15 14.69
C ARG A 267 14.23 23.50 15.93
N GLN A 268 13.53 22.57 16.56
CA GLN A 268 14.05 21.84 17.73
C GLN A 268 15.19 20.89 17.36
N LEU A 269 15.11 20.21 16.21
CA LEU A 269 16.19 19.36 15.70
C LEU A 269 17.46 20.15 15.40
N LYS A 270 17.35 21.33 14.79
CA LYS A 270 18.48 22.24 14.56
C LYS A 270 19.12 22.70 15.88
N LEU A 271 18.30 23.12 16.84
CA LEU A 271 18.80 23.49 18.19
C LEU A 271 19.53 22.32 18.87
N ALA A 272 19.02 21.09 18.75
CA ALA A 272 19.64 19.90 19.33
C ALA A 272 20.97 19.49 18.67
N THR A 273 21.20 19.91 17.41
CA THR A 273 22.35 19.45 16.61
C THR A 273 23.42 20.53 16.37
N GLU A 274 23.05 21.81 16.42
CA GLU A 274 23.97 22.94 16.25
C GLU A 274 24.58 23.39 17.60
N ALA A 275 23.90 23.13 18.72
CA ALA A 275 24.33 23.55 20.06
C ALA A 275 25.22 22.51 20.74
N CYS A 276 26.40 22.24 20.16
CA CYS A 276 27.43 21.38 20.77
C CYS A 276 28.19 22.03 21.94
N VAL A 277 27.66 23.10 22.56
CA VAL A 277 28.32 23.77 23.70
C VAL A 277 27.78 23.16 25.01
N PRO A 278 28.63 22.47 25.80
CA PRO A 278 28.22 21.95 27.11
C PRO A 278 27.71 23.10 27.99
N GLY A 279 26.48 22.98 28.52
CA GLY A 279 25.84 24.01 29.35
C GLY A 279 24.88 24.96 28.62
N SER A 280 24.70 24.80 27.30
CA SER A 280 23.80 25.63 26.48
C SER A 280 22.29 25.47 26.77
N GLY A 281 21.88 24.52 27.61
CA GLY A 281 20.46 24.21 27.83
C GLY A 281 19.72 23.70 26.58
N ALA A 282 20.46 23.29 25.54
CA ALA A 282 19.90 22.75 24.30
C ALA A 282 19.26 21.37 24.54
N PRO A 283 18.12 21.07 23.88
CA PRO A 283 17.45 19.79 24.03
C PRO A 283 18.29 18.67 23.40
N ARG A 284 18.23 17.46 23.98
CA ARG A 284 18.81 16.27 23.35
C ARG A 284 17.93 15.83 22.19
N LEU A 285 18.51 15.16 21.18
CA LEU A 285 17.76 14.75 19.98
C LEU A 285 16.58 13.83 20.35
N ALA A 286 16.82 12.91 21.28
CA ALA A 286 15.80 12.01 21.80
C ALA A 286 14.61 12.74 22.43
N ASP A 287 14.88 13.78 23.23
CA ASP A 287 13.86 14.54 23.94
C ASP A 287 12.95 15.31 22.97
N VAL A 288 13.51 15.74 21.82
CA VAL A 288 12.72 16.33 20.75
C VAL A 288 11.65 15.33 20.25
N PHE A 289 12.00 14.11 19.84
CA PHE A 289 10.99 13.16 19.36
C PHE A 289 9.96 12.79 20.43
N LEU A 290 10.39 12.63 21.68
CA LEU A 290 9.48 12.32 22.78
C LEU A 290 8.49 13.45 23.05
N ALA A 291 8.91 14.71 22.95
CA ALA A 291 8.04 15.88 23.15
C ALA A 291 7.06 16.11 21.99
N TRP A 292 7.39 15.65 20.78
CA TRP A 292 6.61 15.91 19.57
C TRP A 292 5.69 14.76 19.15
N ARG A 293 5.85 13.55 19.70
CA ARG A 293 5.09 12.34 19.32
C ARG A 293 3.57 12.53 19.33
N GLU A 294 3.01 13.23 20.32
CA GLU A 294 1.56 13.42 20.45
C GLU A 294 1.02 14.32 19.33
N ARG A 295 1.80 15.32 18.92
CA ARG A 295 1.44 16.21 17.81
C ARG A 295 1.44 15.48 16.47
N LEU A 296 2.24 14.42 16.34
CA LEU A 296 2.27 13.57 15.16
C LEU A 296 1.05 12.64 15.06
N LEU A 297 0.21 12.51 16.10
CA LEU A 297 -1.01 11.70 16.01
C LEU A 297 -2.04 12.26 15.02
N LEU A 298 -1.93 13.55 14.63
CA LEU A 298 -2.68 14.16 13.53
C LEU A 298 -2.57 13.36 12.22
N TYR A 299 -1.47 12.63 12.02
CA TYR A 299 -1.30 11.77 10.85
C TYR A 299 -2.35 10.66 10.75
N GLY A 300 -2.98 10.23 11.85
CA GLY A 300 -4.07 9.26 11.82
C GLY A 300 -5.26 9.75 10.99
N ASP A 301 -5.74 10.96 11.29
CA ASP A 301 -6.85 11.59 10.57
C ASP A 301 -6.44 11.96 9.14
N TYR A 302 -5.22 12.50 8.98
CA TYR A 302 -4.68 12.85 7.67
C TYR A 302 -4.64 11.64 6.72
N CYS A 303 -4.08 10.51 7.19
CA CYS A 303 -3.96 9.30 6.37
C CYS A 303 -5.30 8.63 6.10
N SER A 304 -6.27 8.76 7.01
CA SER A 304 -7.64 8.27 6.81
C SER A 304 -8.40 9.08 5.77
N ASN A 305 -8.19 10.40 5.74
CA ASN A 305 -8.80 11.29 4.75
C ASN A 305 -8.09 11.28 3.38
N LEU A 306 -6.81 10.85 3.30
CA LEU A 306 -5.99 10.97 2.07
C LEU A 306 -6.66 10.37 0.82
N THR A 307 -7.23 9.17 0.93
CA THR A 307 -7.93 8.54 -0.22
C THR A 307 -9.12 9.40 -0.68
N HIS A 308 -9.90 9.92 0.27
CA HIS A 308 -11.04 10.78 -0.02
C HIS A 308 -10.62 12.11 -0.64
N ALA A 309 -9.51 12.69 -0.19
CA ALA A 309 -8.90 13.88 -0.78
C ALA A 309 -8.51 13.65 -2.24
N GLN A 310 -7.83 12.54 -2.54
CA GLN A 310 -7.40 12.19 -3.90
C GLN A 310 -8.59 11.93 -4.84
N ASP A 311 -9.63 11.26 -4.35
CA ASP A 311 -10.86 11.00 -5.13
C ASP A 311 -11.66 12.28 -5.40
N THR A 312 -11.76 13.17 -4.40
CA THR A 312 -12.40 14.48 -4.53
C THR A 312 -11.64 15.33 -5.56
N LEU A 313 -10.31 15.38 -5.46
CA LEU A 313 -9.47 16.08 -6.43
C LEU A 313 -9.67 15.56 -7.86
N LYS A 314 -9.66 14.23 -8.04
CA LYS A 314 -9.90 13.58 -9.34
C LYS A 314 -11.29 13.88 -9.89
N THR A 315 -12.30 13.89 -9.03
CA THR A 315 -13.68 14.18 -9.43
C THR A 315 -13.85 15.62 -9.88
N LEU A 316 -13.23 16.58 -9.17
CA LEU A 316 -13.27 18.00 -9.53
C LEU A 316 -12.50 18.27 -10.82
N ASP A 317 -11.32 17.68 -11.00
CA ASP A 317 -10.53 17.82 -12.22
C ASP A 317 -11.30 17.32 -13.46
N ALA A 318 -12.07 16.24 -13.32
CA ALA A 318 -12.91 15.72 -14.39
C ALA A 318 -14.19 16.53 -14.68
N ARG A 319 -14.76 17.22 -13.67
CA ARG A 319 -16.08 17.85 -13.78
C ARG A 319 -16.05 19.37 -13.95
N ASP A 320 -15.00 20.04 -13.47
CA ASP A 320 -14.88 21.50 -13.52
C ASP A 320 -13.66 21.91 -14.37
N SER A 321 -13.95 22.34 -15.60
CA SER A 321 -12.92 22.78 -16.55
C SER A 321 -12.13 24.01 -16.09
N THR A 322 -12.71 24.85 -15.23
CA THR A 322 -12.04 26.04 -14.69
C THR A 322 -11.04 25.61 -13.62
N PHE A 323 -11.48 24.75 -12.70
CA PHE A 323 -10.60 24.14 -11.71
C PHE A 323 -9.47 23.36 -12.37
N SER A 324 -9.77 22.51 -13.35
CA SER A 324 -8.78 21.70 -14.07
C SER A 324 -7.68 22.54 -14.73
N LYS A 325 -8.06 23.63 -15.42
CA LYS A 325 -7.08 24.58 -16.00
C LYS A 325 -6.20 25.22 -14.94
N GLN A 326 -6.79 25.61 -13.81
CA GLN A 326 -6.04 26.21 -12.71
C GLN A 326 -5.10 25.19 -12.04
N LEU A 327 -5.56 23.95 -11.83
CA LEU A 327 -4.74 22.86 -11.31
C LEU A 327 -3.54 22.57 -12.23
N ALA A 328 -3.77 22.45 -13.54
CA ALA A 328 -2.70 22.26 -14.52
C ALA A 328 -1.67 23.40 -14.49
N LYS A 329 -2.13 24.65 -14.36
CA LYS A 329 -1.26 25.82 -14.19
C LYS A 329 -0.41 25.71 -12.91
N CYS A 330 -1.02 25.36 -11.78
CA CYS A 330 -0.31 25.18 -10.50
C CYS A 330 0.77 24.09 -10.60
N GLN A 331 0.43 22.94 -11.20
CA GLN A 331 1.37 21.82 -11.40
C GLN A 331 2.55 22.20 -12.30
N LYS A 332 2.28 22.99 -13.34
CA LYS A 332 3.31 23.54 -14.23
C LYS A 332 4.24 24.51 -13.50
N GLU A 333 3.69 25.44 -12.71
CA GLU A 333 4.47 26.40 -11.93
C GLU A 333 5.32 25.73 -10.83
N HIS A 334 4.83 24.64 -10.24
CA HIS A 334 5.54 23.91 -9.19
C HIS A 334 6.68 23.03 -9.71
N SER A 335 6.47 22.31 -10.81
CA SER A 335 7.38 21.23 -11.24
C SER A 335 7.44 20.99 -12.75
N ASP A 336 7.01 21.97 -13.56
CA ASP A 336 6.82 21.82 -15.01
C ASP A 336 5.89 20.64 -15.38
N GLY A 337 4.93 20.35 -14.49
CA GLY A 337 3.94 19.28 -14.68
C GLY A 337 4.43 17.87 -14.35
N ARG A 338 5.68 17.69 -13.89
CA ARG A 338 6.22 16.37 -13.55
C ARG A 338 5.58 15.77 -12.29
N ILE A 339 5.20 16.61 -11.35
CA ILE A 339 4.60 16.20 -10.07
C ILE A 339 3.15 16.67 -10.04
N GLN A 340 2.24 15.73 -9.86
CA GLN A 340 0.81 16.03 -9.71
C GLN A 340 0.49 16.36 -8.25
N LEU A 341 -0.54 17.20 -8.04
CA LEU A 341 -1.00 17.52 -6.68
C LEU A 341 -1.43 16.27 -5.90
N ARG A 342 -2.06 15.31 -6.58
CA ARG A 342 -2.46 14.04 -5.98
C ARG A 342 -1.29 13.30 -5.34
N ASP A 343 -0.14 13.31 -6.01
CA ASP A 343 1.02 12.50 -5.62
C ASP A 343 1.83 13.19 -4.51
N ILE A 344 1.97 14.54 -4.56
CA ILE A 344 2.63 15.29 -3.48
C ILE A 344 1.84 15.25 -2.15
N LEU A 345 0.51 15.05 -2.21
CA LEU A 345 -0.32 14.82 -1.01
C LEU A 345 -0.05 13.46 -0.34
N SER A 346 0.60 12.49 -1.01
CA SER A 346 1.03 11.24 -0.38
C SER A 346 2.32 11.40 0.47
N VAL A 347 3.13 12.43 0.20
CA VAL A 347 4.46 12.63 0.82
C VAL A 347 4.41 12.68 2.36
N PRO A 348 3.43 13.35 3.00
CA PRO A 348 3.33 13.35 4.46
C PRO A 348 3.19 11.96 5.08
N MET A 349 2.35 11.11 4.49
CA MET A 349 2.17 9.72 4.95
C MET A 349 3.50 8.95 4.91
N GLN A 350 4.36 9.25 3.94
CA GLN A 350 5.65 8.57 3.81
C GLN A 350 6.66 9.10 4.82
N ARG A 351 6.68 10.41 5.08
CA ARG A 351 7.62 11.03 6.02
C ARG A 351 7.49 10.42 7.42
N VAL A 352 6.27 10.31 7.93
CA VAL A 352 6.03 9.81 9.29
C VAL A 352 6.51 8.36 9.46
N LEU A 353 6.50 7.56 8.40
CA LEU A 353 7.03 6.19 8.37
C LEU A 353 8.56 6.11 8.25
N LYS A 354 9.27 7.22 8.02
CA LYS A 354 10.75 7.21 7.97
C LYS A 354 11.40 7.48 9.34
N TYR A 355 10.69 8.08 10.29
CA TYR A 355 11.31 8.46 11.58
C TYR A 355 11.85 7.29 12.38
N HIS A 356 11.07 6.22 12.54
CA HIS A 356 11.54 5.05 13.26
C HIS A 356 12.74 4.39 12.57
N LEU A 357 12.83 4.41 11.24
CA LEU A 357 13.97 3.90 10.47
C LEU A 357 15.23 4.75 10.66
N LEU A 358 15.09 6.08 10.62
CA LEU A 358 16.22 7.00 10.84
C LEU A 358 16.73 6.93 12.28
N LEU A 359 15.83 6.83 13.26
CA LEU A 359 16.19 6.64 14.67
C LEU A 359 16.80 5.27 14.92
N ASP A 360 16.32 4.21 14.27
CA ASP A 360 16.93 2.88 14.36
C ASP A 360 18.36 2.89 13.82
N LYS A 361 18.60 3.46 12.64
CA LYS A 361 19.96 3.67 12.11
C LYS A 361 20.81 4.48 13.08
N LEU A 362 20.27 5.54 13.67
CA LEU A 362 21.02 6.36 14.61
C LEU A 362 21.39 5.58 15.88
N VAL A 363 20.49 4.78 16.43
CA VAL A 363 20.76 3.90 17.59
C VAL A 363 21.88 2.91 17.24
N HIS A 364 21.86 2.30 16.05
CA HIS A 364 22.90 1.36 15.60
C HIS A 364 24.29 2.03 15.50
N GLU A 365 24.35 3.30 15.11
CA GLU A 365 25.59 4.08 15.04
C GLU A 365 25.91 4.79 16.39
N THR A 366 25.15 4.53 17.45
CA THR A 366 25.39 5.04 18.82
C THR A 366 26.03 3.97 19.70
N GLN A 367 27.15 4.27 20.36
CA GLN A 367 27.73 3.31 21.32
C GLN A 367 26.83 3.13 22.55
N PRO A 368 26.67 1.91 23.12
CA PRO A 368 25.80 1.67 24.27
C PRO A 368 26.13 2.46 25.55
N ASN A 369 27.37 2.92 25.69
CA ASN A 369 27.85 3.76 26.80
C ASN A 369 27.62 5.27 26.56
N HIS A 370 27.14 5.67 25.38
CA HIS A 370 26.85 7.05 25.04
C HIS A 370 25.63 7.55 25.83
N GLU A 371 25.68 8.77 26.34
CA GLU A 371 24.63 9.32 27.22
C GLU A 371 23.24 9.40 26.56
N GLU A 372 23.18 9.61 25.25
CA GLU A 372 21.92 9.62 24.49
C GLU A 372 21.40 8.24 24.09
N PHE A 373 22.18 7.15 24.23
CA PHE A 373 21.81 5.83 23.68
C PHE A 373 20.42 5.37 24.15
N ARG A 374 20.18 5.37 25.47
CA ARG A 374 18.87 5.02 26.06
C ARG A 374 17.75 6.00 25.70
N GLY A 375 18.09 7.26 25.47
CA GLY A 375 17.12 8.25 24.99
C GLY A 375 16.67 7.93 23.57
N LEU A 376 17.63 7.62 22.69
CA LEU A 376 17.39 7.30 21.29
C LEU A 376 16.61 5.99 21.12
N GLU A 377 16.88 4.97 21.93
CA GLU A 377 16.06 3.74 21.97
C GLU A 377 14.58 4.06 22.27
N ARG A 378 14.32 4.85 23.32
CA ARG A 378 12.95 5.27 23.67
C ARG A 378 12.30 6.14 22.60
N ALA A 379 13.06 7.04 21.97
CA ALA A 379 12.56 7.86 20.87
C ALA A 379 12.19 7.00 19.66
N LYS A 380 13.00 5.98 19.34
CA LYS A 380 12.71 5.01 18.28
C LYS A 380 11.40 4.28 18.57
N GLU A 381 11.25 3.70 19.76
CA GLU A 381 10.03 3.00 20.17
C GLU A 381 8.81 3.90 20.08
N ALA A 382 8.91 5.15 20.56
CA ALA A 382 7.82 6.11 20.45
C ALA A 382 7.41 6.40 18.99
N MET A 383 8.35 6.41 18.05
CA MET A 383 8.03 6.59 16.62
C MET A 383 7.47 5.32 15.97
N VAL A 384 7.81 4.12 16.47
CA VAL A 384 7.15 2.87 16.08
C VAL A 384 5.70 2.90 16.55
N ASP A 385 5.43 3.30 17.80
CA ASP A 385 4.08 3.41 18.35
C ASP A 385 3.23 4.41 17.56
N VAL A 386 3.79 5.56 17.16
CA VAL A 386 3.11 6.53 16.29
C VAL A 386 2.75 5.89 14.94
N ALA A 387 3.68 5.16 14.31
CA ALA A 387 3.40 4.49 13.05
C ALA A 387 2.31 3.41 13.18
N GLN A 388 2.32 2.64 14.28
CA GLN A 388 1.28 1.65 14.58
C GLN A 388 -0.08 2.32 14.80
N TYR A 389 -0.14 3.40 15.59
CA TYR A 389 -1.35 4.16 15.80
C TYR A 389 -1.97 4.64 14.48
N ILE A 390 -1.16 5.24 13.60
CA ILE A 390 -1.64 5.71 12.28
C ILE A 390 -2.22 4.57 11.45
N ASN A 391 -1.55 3.41 11.46
CA ASN A 391 -2.02 2.21 10.77
C ASN A 391 -3.36 1.71 11.33
N GLU A 392 -3.53 1.70 12.65
CA GLU A 392 -4.80 1.30 13.29
C GLU A 392 -5.92 2.28 12.95
N VAL A 393 -5.70 3.60 13.09
CA VAL A 393 -6.71 4.61 12.75
C VAL A 393 -7.15 4.48 11.28
N LYS A 394 -6.19 4.27 10.38
CA LYS A 394 -6.50 4.03 8.96
C LYS A 394 -7.30 2.75 8.75
N ARG A 395 -6.90 1.64 9.39
CA ARG A 395 -7.63 0.37 9.32
C ARG A 395 -9.06 0.52 9.82
N ASP A 396 -9.26 1.30 10.88
CA ASP A 396 -10.58 1.54 11.47
C ASP A 396 -11.46 2.34 10.53
N SER A 397 -10.91 3.37 9.89
CA SER A 397 -11.59 4.13 8.84
C SER A 397 -11.99 3.27 7.64
N GLU A 398 -11.11 2.38 7.18
CA GLU A 398 -11.39 1.42 6.10
C GLU A 398 -12.51 0.43 6.50
N VAL A 399 -12.47 -0.07 7.74
CA VAL A 399 -13.50 -0.97 8.29
C VAL A 399 -14.86 -0.27 8.38
N LEU A 400 -14.91 0.98 8.86
CA LEU A 400 -16.16 1.75 8.92
C LEU A 400 -16.74 1.97 7.52
N THR A 401 -15.89 2.27 6.54
CA THR A 401 -16.29 2.41 5.14
C THR A 401 -16.83 1.10 4.56
N LEU A 402 -16.21 -0.03 4.91
CA LEU A 402 -16.68 -1.35 4.52
C LEU A 402 -18.05 -1.67 5.15
N LEU A 403 -18.21 -1.43 6.45
CA LEU A 403 -19.47 -1.67 7.16
C LEU A 403 -20.63 -0.85 6.57
N ALA A 404 -20.38 0.41 6.16
CA ALA A 404 -21.37 1.21 5.47
C ALA A 404 -21.82 0.57 4.15
N LYS A 405 -20.87 0.10 3.32
CA LYS A 405 -21.17 -0.60 2.06
C LYS A 405 -21.90 -1.92 2.27
N VAL A 406 -21.53 -2.69 3.31
CA VAL A 406 -22.22 -3.92 3.67
C VAL A 406 -23.66 -3.61 4.06
N GLN A 407 -23.88 -2.59 4.89
CA GLN A 407 -25.22 -2.18 5.30
C GLN A 407 -26.10 -1.80 4.10
N GLU A 408 -25.56 -1.03 3.15
CA GLU A 408 -26.28 -0.67 1.91
C GLU A 408 -26.65 -1.88 1.05
N SER A 409 -25.92 -2.99 1.17
CA SER A 409 -26.16 -4.22 0.40
C SER A 409 -27.19 -5.17 1.03
N ILE A 410 -27.53 -4.98 2.32
CA ILE A 410 -28.48 -5.84 3.02
C ILE A 410 -29.91 -5.36 2.70
N ILE A 411 -30.67 -6.21 2.02
CA ILE A 411 -32.09 -6.00 1.74
C ILE A 411 -32.88 -6.21 3.04
N ASP A 412 -33.94 -5.42 3.25
CA ASP A 412 -34.81 -5.50 4.44
C ASP A 412 -34.06 -5.32 5.78
N TRP A 413 -33.03 -4.46 5.79
CA TRP A 413 -32.33 -4.10 7.02
C TRP A 413 -33.23 -3.30 7.99
N GLU A 414 -33.86 -4.00 8.94
CA GLU A 414 -34.68 -3.40 10.01
C GLU A 414 -33.85 -2.98 11.25
N GLY A 415 -32.53 -3.20 11.24
CA GLY A 415 -31.62 -3.04 12.38
C GLY A 415 -31.52 -1.64 13.00
N GLY A 416 -32.12 -0.63 12.37
CA GLY A 416 -32.28 0.70 12.96
C GLY A 416 -33.30 0.79 14.10
N ALA A 417 -34.27 -0.14 14.18
CA ALA A 417 -35.42 0.02 15.07
C ALA A 417 -35.27 -0.57 16.48
N GLN A 418 -34.44 -1.60 16.72
CA GLN A 418 -34.52 -2.36 17.99
C GLN A 418 -33.19 -2.78 18.66
N GLY A 419 -32.02 -2.71 18.01
CA GLY A 419 -30.79 -3.27 18.60
C GLY A 419 -29.70 -2.26 19.03
N ALA A 420 -29.61 -1.11 18.35
CA ALA A 420 -28.51 -0.15 18.54
C ALA A 420 -28.92 1.33 18.44
N GLY A 421 -30.20 1.65 18.72
CA GLY A 421 -30.69 3.03 18.74
C GLY A 421 -30.55 3.79 17.41
N GLY A 422 -30.63 3.08 16.27
CA GLY A 422 -30.46 3.69 14.94
C GLY A 422 -29.02 3.83 14.47
N ALA A 423 -28.02 3.47 15.27
CA ALA A 423 -26.64 3.39 14.82
C ALA A 423 -26.47 2.13 13.95
N GLY A 424 -26.03 2.30 12.71
CA GLY A 424 -25.87 1.23 11.72
C GLY A 424 -24.92 0.09 12.12
N LEU A 425 -24.50 -0.74 11.17
CA LEU A 425 -23.62 -1.91 11.42
C LEU A 425 -22.36 -1.59 12.24
N ALA A 426 -21.82 -0.38 12.13
CA ALA A 426 -20.70 0.11 12.93
C ALA A 426 -20.91 0.01 14.45
N ALA A 427 -22.15 0.05 14.93
CA ALA A 427 -22.47 -0.07 16.36
C ALA A 427 -22.24 -1.48 16.92
N TYR A 428 -22.21 -2.50 16.05
CA TYR A 428 -22.01 -3.89 16.43
C TYR A 428 -20.52 -4.29 16.43
N GLY A 429 -19.61 -3.34 16.24
CA GLY A 429 -18.16 -3.56 16.22
C GLY A 429 -17.63 -3.85 14.82
N ARG A 430 -16.51 -4.60 14.75
CA ARG A 430 -15.84 -4.91 13.48
C ARG A 430 -16.47 -6.12 12.82
N LEU A 431 -16.54 -6.10 11.48
CA LEU A 431 -16.80 -7.30 10.71
C LEU A 431 -15.63 -8.29 10.90
N LEU A 432 -15.92 -9.46 11.47
CA LEU A 432 -14.93 -10.51 11.69
C LEU A 432 -14.92 -11.55 10.55
N LEU A 433 -16.11 -11.93 10.10
CA LEU A 433 -16.31 -12.94 9.06
C LEU A 433 -17.63 -12.65 8.34
N ASP A 434 -17.64 -12.82 7.03
CA ASP A 434 -18.83 -12.94 6.21
C ASP A 434 -18.77 -14.26 5.42
N GLY A 435 -19.90 -14.96 5.29
CA GLY A 435 -19.98 -16.17 4.47
C GLY A 435 -21.25 -16.99 4.62
N GLU A 436 -21.30 -18.10 3.89
CA GLU A 436 -22.46 -18.99 3.87
C GLU A 436 -22.41 -20.00 5.03
N LEU A 437 -23.52 -20.11 5.77
CA LEU A 437 -23.70 -21.11 6.83
C LEU A 437 -24.81 -22.09 6.43
N LYS A 438 -24.52 -23.40 6.42
CA LYS A 438 -25.55 -24.44 6.28
C LYS A 438 -26.15 -24.74 7.65
N VAL A 439 -27.41 -24.34 7.85
CA VAL A 439 -28.18 -24.68 9.05
C VAL A 439 -28.98 -25.96 8.78
N ILE A 440 -28.68 -27.04 9.49
CA ILE A 440 -29.46 -28.28 9.45
C ILE A 440 -30.50 -28.20 10.56
N ILE A 441 -31.77 -28.05 10.19
CA ILE A 441 -32.88 -28.02 11.15
C ILE A 441 -33.42 -29.44 11.31
N TYR A 442 -33.28 -30.00 12.51
CA TYR A 442 -33.94 -31.24 12.89
C TYR A 442 -35.33 -30.91 13.46
N LEU A 443 -36.38 -31.26 12.71
CA LEU A 443 -37.75 -31.23 13.23
C LEU A 443 -37.98 -32.52 14.00
N PHE A 444 -38.10 -32.42 15.32
CA PHE A 444 -38.61 -33.51 16.15
C PHE A 444 -40.13 -33.40 16.20
N ASN A 445 -40.81 -34.48 15.78
CA ASN A 445 -42.27 -34.61 15.82
C ASN A 445 -42.78 -34.83 17.25
#